data_AF-A0A2R4BR59-F1
#
_entry.id   AF-A0A2R4BR59-F1
#
_cell.length_a   1.000
_cell.length_b   1.000
_cell.length_c   1.000
_cell.angle_alpha   90.00
_cell.angle_beta   90.00
_cell.angle_gamma   90.00
#
_symmetry.space_group_name_H-M   'P 1'
#
loop_
_entity.id
_entity.type
_entity.pdbx_description
1 polymer ?
#
loop_
_entity_poly.entity_id
_entity_poly.type
_entity_poly.pdbx_seq_one_letter_code
_entity_poly.pdbx_strand_id
1 'polypeptide(L)' 'MSGDALCVGVCMIDWDTGVCLGCGRTAEEIEGVPVAPPAESVPPPGRPAPLPANVAERVGEGSD' A
#
# COMPACT_ATOMS: atom_id res chain seq x y z
N MET A 1 -8.95 -15.06 -5.85
CA MET A 1 -8.12 -13.95 -5.35
C MET A 1 -6.70 -14.19 -5.84
N SER A 2 -6.32 -13.64 -7.00
CA SER A 2 -4.93 -13.53 -7.51
C SER A 2 -4.94 -12.76 -8.85
N GLY A 3 -5.35 -11.49 -8.85
CA GLY A 3 -5.17 -10.60 -10.01
C GLY A 3 -3.80 -9.91 -10.00
N ASP A 4 -3.18 -9.78 -8.83
CA ASP A 4 -1.93 -9.03 -8.62
C ASP A 4 -0.67 -9.75 -9.13
N ALA A 5 -0.71 -11.09 -9.26
CA ALA A 5 0.45 -11.88 -9.67
C ALA A 5 0.75 -11.85 -11.19
N LEU A 6 -0.16 -11.33 -12.01
CA LEU A 6 -0.02 -11.28 -13.48
C LEU A 6 0.31 -9.88 -14.02
N CYS A 7 0.37 -8.86 -13.15
CA CYS A 7 0.62 -7.50 -13.57
C CYS A 7 2.13 -7.26 -13.79
N VAL A 8 2.66 -7.75 -14.92
CA VAL A 8 4.08 -7.63 -15.32
C VAL A 8 4.51 -6.21 -15.71
N GLY A 9 3.73 -5.18 -15.38
CA GLY A 9 4.02 -3.78 -15.72
C GLY A 9 3.86 -3.42 -17.21
N VAL A 10 3.38 -4.35 -18.05
CA VAL A 10 3.08 -4.13 -19.48
C VAL A 10 1.57 -3.96 -19.70
N CYS A 11 0.90 -3.32 -18.74
CA CYS A 11 -0.53 -3.05 -18.83
C CYS A 11 -0.80 -1.98 -19.89
N MET A 12 -1.41 -2.34 -21.02
CA MET A 12 -2.02 -1.35 -21.91
C MET A 12 -3.35 -0.89 -21.30
N ILE A 13 -3.45 0.42 -21.07
CA ILE A 13 -4.68 1.08 -20.63
C ILE A 13 -5.58 1.29 -21.84
N ASP A 14 -6.83 0.84 -21.72
CA ASP A 14 -7.91 1.31 -22.57
C ASP A 14 -8.30 2.72 -22.10
N TRP A 15 -8.10 3.71 -22.97
CA TRP A 15 -8.34 5.12 -22.66
C TRP A 15 -9.82 5.52 -22.73
N ASP A 16 -10.66 4.69 -23.33
CA ASP A 16 -12.12 4.91 -23.35
C ASP A 16 -12.74 4.47 -22.03
N THR A 17 -12.27 3.36 -21.46
CA THR A 17 -12.81 2.79 -20.20
C THR A 17 -11.97 3.10 -18.97
N GLY A 18 -10.73 3.56 -19.13
CA GLY A 18 -9.81 3.89 -18.04
C GLY A 18 -9.26 2.67 -17.27
N VAL A 19 -9.29 1.47 -17.87
CA VAL A 19 -8.86 0.22 -17.22
C VAL A 19 -7.79 -0.52 -18.02
N CYS A 20 -6.89 -1.23 -17.32
CA CYS A 20 -5.90 -2.10 -17.96
C CYS A 20 -6.57 -3.35 -18.54
N LEU A 21 -6.30 -3.63 -19.82
CA LEU A 21 -6.81 -4.80 -20.54
C LEU A 21 -6.31 -6.15 -19.97
N GLY A 22 -5.18 -6.16 -19.26
CA GLY A 22 -4.58 -7.37 -18.69
C GLY A 22 -5.09 -7.73 -17.29
N CYS A 23 -5.23 -6.75 -16.41
CA CYS A 23 -5.54 -6.99 -14.99
C CYS A 23 -6.87 -6.38 -14.52
N GLY A 24 -7.54 -5.58 -15.36
CA GLY A 24 -8.83 -4.95 -15.05
C GLY A 24 -8.78 -3.83 -14.02
N ARG A 25 -7.58 -3.39 -13.60
CA ARG A 25 -7.39 -2.27 -12.66
C ARG A 25 -7.43 -0.94 -13.39
N THR A 26 -7.87 0.11 -12.71
CA THR A 26 -7.85 1.49 -13.21
C THR A 26 -6.44 2.06 -13.27
N ALA A 27 -6.24 3.12 -14.07
CA ALA A 27 -4.96 3.80 -14.17
C ALA A 27 -4.52 4.36 -12.81
N GLU A 28 -5.45 4.90 -12.02
CA GLU A 28 -5.20 5.47 -10.70
C GLU A 28 -4.71 4.42 -9.68
N GLU A 29 -5.25 3.20 -9.76
CA GLU A 29 -4.80 2.07 -8.94
C GLU A 29 -3.41 1.56 -9.34
N ILE A 30 -3.00 1.76 -10.60
CA ILE A 30 -1.70 1.34 -11.14
C ILE A 30 -0.62 2.38 -10.88
N GLU A 31 -0.93 3.68 -11.03
CA GLU A 31 -0.01 4.79 -10.73
C GLU A 31 0.28 4.93 -9.24
N GLY A 32 -0.40 4.15 -8.40
CA GLY A 32 -0.13 4.08 -6.97
C GLY A 32 -0.53 5.35 -6.23
N VAL A 33 -1.44 6.15 -6.78
CA VAL A 33 -2.04 7.26 -6.05
C VAL A 33 -2.82 6.65 -4.88
N PRO A 34 -2.40 6.86 -3.62
CA PRO A 34 -3.09 6.26 -2.50
C PRO A 34 -4.50 6.86 -2.43
N VAL A 35 -5.51 6.09 -2.82
CA VAL A 35 -6.89 6.43 -2.51
C VAL A 35 -6.99 6.35 -1.00
N ALA A 36 -7.17 7.50 -0.35
CA ALA A 36 -7.36 7.55 1.09
C ALA A 36 -8.49 6.57 1.45
N PRO A 37 -8.28 5.65 2.40
CA PRO A 37 -9.37 4.80 2.86
C PRO A 37 -10.53 5.70 3.32
N PRO A 38 -11.80 5.26 3.15
CA PRO A 38 -12.93 5.98 3.71
C PRO A 38 -12.63 6.27 5.19
N ALA A 39 -13.03 7.46 5.66
CA ALA A 39 -12.60 8.07 6.93
C ALA A 39 -13.03 7.32 8.21
N GLU A 40 -13.36 6.04 8.11
CA GLU A 40 -13.68 5.18 9.22
C GLU A 40 -12.41 4.46 9.67
N SER A 41 -11.98 4.74 10.90
CA SER A 41 -10.89 4.11 11.66
C SER A 41 -9.46 4.64 11.46
N VAL A 42 -9.26 5.96 11.57
CA VAL A 42 -7.97 6.45 12.09
C VAL A 42 -8.04 6.40 13.63
N PRO A 43 -7.35 5.47 14.30
CA PRO A 43 -7.23 5.52 15.76
C PRO A 43 -6.53 6.82 16.17
N PRO A 44 -6.90 7.42 17.32
CA PRO A 44 -6.35 8.71 17.74
C PRO A 44 -4.81 8.68 17.79
N PRO A 45 -4.12 9.70 17.25
CA PRO A 45 -2.67 9.78 17.35
C PRO A 45 -2.32 10.02 18.81
N GLY A 46 -1.83 9.00 19.52
CA GLY A 46 -1.63 9.17 20.96
C GLY A 46 -0.81 8.15 21.72
N ARG A 47 -0.51 6.97 21.18
CA ARG A 47 0.52 6.08 21.76
C ARG A 47 1.28 5.37 20.65
N PRO A 48 2.62 5.49 20.60
CA PRO A 48 3.40 4.60 19.74
C PRO A 48 3.06 3.17 20.14
N ALA A 49 2.70 2.34 19.16
CA ALA A 49 2.58 0.92 19.38
C ALA A 49 3.93 0.39 19.93
N PRO A 50 3.92 -0.55 20.87
CA PRO A 50 5.16 -1.12 21.37
C PRO A 50 5.95 -1.68 20.19
N LEU A 51 7.23 -1.35 20.14
CA LEU A 51 8.12 -1.90 19.13
C LEU A 51 8.14 -3.43 19.26
N PRO A 52 8.17 -4.17 18.14
CA PRO A 52 8.39 -5.61 18.18
C PRO A 52 9.76 -5.92 18.81
N ALA A 53 9.87 -7.07 19.50
CA ALA A 53 11.01 -7.41 20.36
C ALA A 53 12.36 -7.27 19.63
N ASN A 54 12.44 -7.75 18.40
CA ASN A 54 13.62 -7.67 17.55
C ASN A 54 14.07 -6.24 17.19
N VAL A 55 13.19 -5.25 17.34
CA VAL A 55 13.45 -3.82 17.11
C VAL A 55 13.77 -3.11 18.43
N ALA A 56 13.09 -3.47 19.52
CA ALA A 56 13.36 -2.91 20.85
C ALA A 56 14.79 -3.21 21.34
N GLU A 57 15.28 -4.42 21.12
CA GLU A 57 16.65 -4.83 21.50
C GLU A 57 17.73 -4.01 20.78
N ARG A 58 17.49 -3.65 19.51
CA ARG A 58 18.46 -2.88 18.70
C ARG A 58 18.52 -1.40 19.06
N VAL A 59 17.43 -0.85 19.58
CA VAL A 59 17.36 0.56 20.00
C VAL A 59 18.09 0.78 21.34
N GLY A 60 18.11 -0.23 22.21
CA GLY A 60 18.78 -0.16 23.51
C GLY A 60 20.32 -0.19 23.45
N GLU A 61 20.90 -0.64 22.35
CA GLU A 61 22.35 -0.83 22.22
C GLU A 61 23.12 0.44 21.80
N GLY A 62 22.43 1.59 21.69
CA GLY A 62 23.01 2.83 21.18
C GLY A 62 22.49 4.13 21.78
N SER A 63 22.28 4.18 23.11
CA SER A 63 22.04 5.45 23.82
C SER A 63 23.21 5.72 24.78
N ASP A 64 24.14 6.57 24.35
CA ASP A 64 25.14 7.25 25.21
C ASP A 64 24.47 8.34 26.05
#